data_AF-A0A0T2MED7-F1
#
_entry.id   AF-A0A0T2MED7-F1
#
_cell.length_a   1.000
_cell.length_b   1.000
_cell.length_c   1.000
_cell.angle_alpha   90.00
_cell.angle_beta   90.00
_cell.angle_gamma   90.00
#
_symmetry.space_group_name_H-M   'P 1'
#
loop_
_entity.id
_entity.type
_entity.pdbx_description
1 polymer ?
#
loop_
_entity_poly.entity_id
_entity_poly.type
_entity_poly.pdbx_seq_one_letter_code
_entity_poly.pdbx_strand_id
1 'polypeptide(L)'
;MPSSSSTGRRAVLAALLVLPALTFIQWSQTTAAQEAPVEIPPPATDLADTGTTAKAVFAGGCFWGVQGVFQHVTGVTRAVSGYSGGAAETATYEQTGSGSTGHAETVEVTYDPSVVSYGKLLQIYFSVAHNPTQLNYQGPDHGTQYRSTIFPLSDEQADIARAYIAQLDETGLFEGPIVTTIEPFKAFYPAEQYHQDFLTLNPTWPYIAFHDLPKIAALKALFPDAYRDDPVLVGTL
;
A
#
# COMPACT_ATOMS: atom_id res chain seq x y z
N MET A 1 -16.83 -76.08 -58.31
CA MET A 1 -17.23 -74.67 -58.55
C MET A 1 -17.11 -73.90 -57.23
N PRO A 2 -16.73 -72.62 -57.26
CA PRO A 2 -15.63 -72.09 -56.44
C PRO A 2 -16.07 -71.27 -55.22
N SER A 3 -15.24 -71.23 -54.18
CA SER A 3 -14.90 -70.03 -53.37
C SER A 3 -13.77 -70.45 -52.40
N SER A 4 -12.57 -69.85 -52.45
CA SER A 4 -12.20 -68.55 -51.82
C SER A 4 -12.47 -68.57 -50.31
N SER A 5 -11.58 -68.26 -49.37
CA SER A 5 -10.23 -67.70 -49.38
C SER A 5 -9.68 -67.69 -47.93
N SER A 6 -8.35 -67.56 -47.83
CA SER A 6 -7.54 -66.94 -46.77
C SER A 6 -7.75 -67.30 -45.29
N THR A 7 -6.81 -68.11 -44.80
CA THR A 7 -5.95 -67.88 -43.63
C THR A 7 -6.00 -66.47 -43.03
N GLY A 8 -6.33 -66.39 -41.73
CA GLY A 8 -6.21 -65.18 -40.92
C GLY A 8 -5.79 -65.52 -39.49
N ARG A 9 -4.52 -65.27 -39.17
CA ARG A 9 -3.90 -65.43 -37.84
C ARG A 9 -4.70 -64.66 -36.78
N ARG A 10 -5.16 -65.34 -35.74
CA ARG A 10 -5.64 -64.69 -34.51
C ARG A 10 -4.43 -64.25 -33.70
N ALA A 11 -4.01 -63.01 -33.90
CA ALA A 11 -3.10 -62.31 -33.00
C ALA A 11 -3.89 -61.88 -31.76
N VAL A 12 -3.46 -62.35 -30.59
CA VAL A 12 -3.95 -61.88 -29.29
C VAL A 12 -3.29 -60.52 -29.04
N LEU A 13 -4.03 -59.44 -29.26
CA LEU A 13 -3.63 -58.08 -28.89
C LEU A 13 -3.93 -57.88 -27.39
N ALA A 14 -2.86 -57.81 -26.59
CA ALA A 14 -2.89 -57.37 -25.22
C ALA A 14 -3.31 -55.88 -25.18
N ALA A 15 -4.46 -55.59 -24.58
CA ALA A 15 -4.91 -54.23 -24.34
C ALA A 15 -4.09 -53.63 -23.17
N LEU A 16 -3.06 -52.85 -23.51
CA LEU A 16 -2.39 -51.94 -22.59
C LEU A 16 -3.32 -50.75 -22.32
N LEU A 17 -3.96 -50.75 -21.14
CA LEU A 17 -4.66 -49.60 -20.57
C LEU A 17 -3.63 -48.52 -20.22
N VAL A 18 -3.36 -47.61 -21.17
CA VAL A 18 -2.64 -46.37 -20.89
C VAL A 18 -3.64 -45.41 -20.25
N LEU A 19 -3.61 -45.32 -18.92
CA LEU A 19 -4.27 -44.26 -18.17
C LEU A 19 -3.63 -42.92 -18.57
N PRO A 20 -4.38 -41.92 -19.04
CA PRO A 20 -3.83 -40.58 -19.22
C PRO A 20 -3.55 -40.02 -17.83
N ALA A 21 -2.27 -39.88 -17.49
CA ALA A 21 -1.84 -39.06 -16.37
C ALA A 21 -2.32 -37.63 -16.65
N LEU A 22 -3.42 -37.25 -15.99
CA LEU A 22 -3.88 -35.87 -15.89
C LEU A 22 -2.77 -35.08 -15.20
N THR A 23 -1.85 -34.54 -16.00
CA THR A 23 -0.98 -33.47 -15.55
C THR A 23 -1.90 -32.30 -15.25
N PHE A 24 -2.25 -32.15 -13.98
CA PHE A 24 -2.66 -30.87 -13.43
C PHE A 24 -1.48 -29.92 -13.67
N ILE A 25 -1.50 -29.25 -14.82
CA ILE A 25 -0.80 -27.99 -14.97
C ILE A 25 -1.53 -27.09 -13.99
N GLN A 26 -1.00 -26.99 -12.77
CA GLN A 26 -1.29 -25.85 -11.92
C GLN A 26 -0.87 -24.65 -12.77
N TRP A 27 -1.85 -24.04 -13.44
CA TRP A 27 -1.82 -22.61 -13.61
C TRP A 27 -1.73 -22.08 -12.18
N SER A 28 -0.51 -21.90 -11.70
CA SER A 28 -0.21 -20.91 -10.70
C SER A 28 -0.81 -19.64 -11.26
N GLN A 29 -2.04 -19.35 -10.85
CA GLN A 29 -2.53 -18.00 -10.86
C GLN A 29 -1.56 -17.28 -9.94
N THR A 30 -0.50 -16.73 -10.53
CA THR A 30 0.14 -15.54 -10.00
C THR A 30 -1.00 -14.55 -9.92
N THR A 31 -1.66 -14.49 -8.77
CA THR A 31 -2.41 -13.31 -8.37
C THR A 31 -1.41 -12.18 -8.55
N ALA A 32 -1.57 -11.42 -9.64
CA ALA A 32 -0.73 -10.29 -9.96
C ALA A 32 -0.60 -9.46 -8.69
N ALA A 33 0.63 -9.16 -8.31
CA ALA A 33 0.99 -8.61 -7.01
C ALA A 33 0.10 -7.41 -6.68
N GLN A 34 -0.69 -7.53 -5.63
CA GLN A 34 -1.44 -6.40 -5.11
C GLN A 34 -0.45 -5.60 -4.25
N GLU A 35 -0.02 -4.44 -4.77
CA GLU A 35 0.90 -3.49 -4.14
C GLU A 35 2.26 -4.07 -3.72
N ALA A 36 3.02 -4.63 -4.67
CA ALA A 36 4.40 -5.01 -4.37
C ALA A 36 5.23 -3.78 -3.95
N PRO A 37 6.04 -3.87 -2.88
CA PRO A 37 6.92 -2.77 -2.49
C PRO A 37 8.02 -2.57 -3.53
N VAL A 38 8.42 -1.33 -3.75
CA VAL A 38 9.44 -0.96 -4.74
C VAL A 38 10.65 -0.37 -4.02
N GLU A 39 11.84 -0.96 -4.22
CA GLU A 39 13.08 -0.37 -3.72
C GLU A 39 13.40 0.89 -4.53
N ILE A 40 13.37 2.06 -3.88
CA ILE A 40 13.54 3.37 -4.52
C ILE A 40 14.66 4.17 -3.85
N PRO A 41 15.35 5.06 -4.59
CA PRO A 41 16.39 5.91 -4.00
C PRO A 41 15.80 6.89 -2.97
N PRO A 42 16.60 7.31 -1.96
CA PRO A 42 16.18 8.39 -1.07
C PRO A 42 16.01 9.71 -1.84
N PRO A 43 15.22 10.66 -1.34
CA PRO A 43 15.12 11.99 -1.95
C PRO A 43 16.47 12.69 -2.03
N ALA A 44 16.72 13.38 -3.14
CA ALA A 44 17.94 14.16 -3.36
C ALA A 44 18.03 15.40 -2.44
N THR A 45 16.88 15.91 -2.01
CA THR A 45 16.74 17.05 -1.10
C THR A 45 15.80 16.66 0.03
N ASP A 46 16.08 17.12 1.24
CA ASP A 46 15.26 16.88 2.42
C ASP A 46 14.95 18.19 3.15
N LEU A 47 13.96 18.16 4.04
CA LEU A 47 13.52 19.29 4.83
C LEU A 47 14.57 19.59 5.89
N ALA A 48 15.00 20.84 5.99
CA ALA A 48 15.90 21.29 7.04
C ALA A 48 15.14 21.54 8.36
N ASP A 49 14.51 20.50 8.90
CA ASP A 49 13.76 20.62 10.14
C ASP A 49 14.68 20.51 11.37
N THR A 50 14.62 21.54 12.22
CA THR A 50 15.45 21.66 13.44
C THR A 50 14.61 21.58 14.72
N GLY A 51 13.31 21.31 14.59
CA GLY A 51 12.43 21.09 15.72
C GLY A 51 12.71 19.77 16.45
N THR A 52 12.04 19.57 17.58
CA THR A 52 12.01 18.25 18.27
C THR A 52 10.74 17.46 17.93
N THR A 53 9.82 18.07 17.17
CA THR A 53 8.58 17.45 16.71
C THR A 53 8.15 18.12 15.41
N ALA A 54 7.73 17.30 14.46
CA ALA A 54 7.26 17.72 13.15
C ALA A 54 6.07 16.85 12.72
N LYS A 55 5.37 17.27 11.67
CA LYS A 55 4.20 16.54 11.15
C LYS A 55 4.25 16.38 9.64
N ALA A 56 3.70 15.28 9.17
CA ALA A 56 3.46 14.99 7.76
C ALA A 56 2.07 14.38 7.59
N VAL A 57 1.39 14.66 6.47
CA VAL A 57 -0.01 14.24 6.25
C VAL A 57 -0.10 13.55 4.90
N PHE A 58 -0.36 12.24 4.93
CA PHE A 58 -0.32 11.36 3.77
C PHE A 58 -1.65 10.61 3.58
N ALA A 59 -2.08 10.41 2.35
CA ALA A 59 -3.20 9.55 1.99
C ALA A 59 -2.78 8.63 0.86
N GLY A 60 -3.06 7.33 0.98
CA GLY A 60 -2.52 6.32 0.05
C GLY A 60 -3.29 5.02 0.15
N GLY A 61 -4.62 5.08 0.07
CA GLY A 61 -5.48 3.91 0.22
C GLY A 61 -6.12 3.80 1.60
N CYS A 62 -6.46 2.59 2.01
CA CYS A 62 -7.01 2.35 3.35
C CYS A 62 -6.01 2.83 4.42
N PHE A 63 -6.46 3.73 5.29
CA PHE A 63 -5.60 4.31 6.32
C PHE A 63 -5.10 3.32 7.37
N TRP A 64 -5.66 2.09 7.47
CA TRP A 64 -5.23 1.09 8.45
C TRP A 64 -3.83 0.59 8.14
N GLY A 65 -3.56 0.25 6.88
CA GLY A 65 -2.24 -0.11 6.40
C GLY A 65 -1.25 1.03 6.48
N VAL A 66 -1.67 2.23 6.02
CA VAL A 66 -0.81 3.42 6.04
C VAL A 66 -0.42 3.80 7.47
N GLN A 67 -1.38 3.80 8.41
CA GLN A 67 -1.14 4.03 9.83
C GLN A 67 -0.16 2.99 10.36
N GLY A 68 -0.46 1.70 10.15
CA GLY A 68 0.39 0.61 10.63
C GLY A 68 1.84 0.73 10.13
N VAL A 69 2.06 1.06 8.86
CA VAL A 69 3.41 1.32 8.31
C VAL A 69 4.12 2.39 9.13
N PHE A 70 3.52 3.57 9.31
CA PHE A 70 4.17 4.66 10.05
C PHE A 70 4.30 4.39 11.56
N GLN A 71 3.40 3.60 12.15
CA GLN A 71 3.54 3.19 13.55
C GLN A 71 4.81 2.38 13.80
N HIS A 72 5.26 1.61 12.81
CA HIS A 72 6.48 0.82 12.86
C HIS A 72 7.75 1.59 12.42
N VAL A 73 7.67 2.89 12.16
CA VAL A 73 8.85 3.70 11.80
C VAL A 73 9.52 4.30 13.04
N THR A 74 10.80 3.99 13.24
CA THR A 74 11.66 4.61 14.26
C THR A 74 11.73 6.12 14.05
N GLY A 75 11.53 6.88 15.12
CA GLY A 75 11.42 8.36 15.07
C GLY A 75 10.00 8.88 14.89
N VAL A 76 9.05 8.06 14.42
CA VAL A 76 7.62 8.42 14.48
C VAL A 76 7.14 8.29 15.93
N THR A 77 6.43 9.31 16.43
CA THR A 77 5.91 9.38 17.80
C THR A 77 4.39 9.26 17.86
N ARG A 78 3.69 9.48 16.73
CA ARG A 78 2.25 9.27 16.61
C ARG A 78 1.86 9.12 15.14
N ALA A 79 0.91 8.25 14.81
CA ALA A 79 0.31 8.17 13.48
C ALA A 79 -1.20 8.03 13.62
N VAL A 80 -1.97 9.06 13.28
CA VAL A 80 -3.43 9.11 13.51
C VAL A 80 -4.17 8.96 12.19
N SER A 81 -5.09 8.01 12.10
CA SER A 81 -5.99 7.84 10.96
C SER A 81 -7.09 8.91 10.98
N GLY A 82 -7.48 9.42 9.82
CA GLY A 82 -8.46 10.48 9.69
C GLY A 82 -8.81 10.83 8.25
N TYR A 83 -9.38 12.02 8.08
CA TYR A 83 -9.91 12.51 6.81
C TYR A 83 -9.35 13.91 6.52
N SER A 84 -8.94 14.16 5.27
CA SER A 84 -8.47 15.47 4.79
C SER A 84 -8.97 15.76 3.38
N GLY A 85 -9.04 17.05 2.99
CA GLY A 85 -9.43 17.50 1.64
C GLY A 85 -10.86 18.02 1.50
N GLY A 86 -11.82 17.37 2.16
CA GLY A 86 -13.23 17.76 2.24
C GLY A 86 -13.57 18.75 3.36
N ALA A 87 -14.86 18.93 3.64
CA ALA A 87 -15.39 19.84 4.67
C ALA A 87 -15.66 19.13 6.00
N ALA A 88 -15.52 19.85 7.12
CA ALA A 88 -15.60 19.30 8.48
C ALA A 88 -16.89 18.50 8.75
N GLU A 89 -18.02 18.97 8.23
CA GLU A 89 -19.34 18.41 8.46
C GLU A 89 -19.51 17.02 7.83
N THR A 90 -18.63 16.68 6.89
CA THR A 90 -18.67 15.42 6.12
C THR A 90 -17.54 14.46 6.50
N ALA A 91 -16.73 14.81 7.50
CA ALA A 91 -15.56 14.04 7.93
C ALA A 91 -15.92 12.91 8.92
N THR A 92 -16.79 12.01 8.49
CA THR A 92 -17.18 10.77 9.21
C THR A 92 -17.01 9.58 8.29
N TYR A 93 -16.76 8.38 8.83
CA TYR A 93 -16.54 7.19 8.02
C TYR A 93 -17.67 6.91 7.04
N GLU A 94 -18.93 6.99 7.50
CA GLU A 94 -20.11 6.67 6.68
C GLU A 94 -20.25 7.63 5.49
N GLN A 95 -19.94 8.90 5.69
CA GLN A 95 -20.03 9.91 4.64
C GLN A 95 -18.84 9.81 3.69
N THR A 96 -17.62 9.65 4.21
CA THR A 96 -16.39 9.57 3.41
C THR A 96 -16.35 8.30 2.56
N GLY A 97 -16.86 7.18 3.08
CA GLY A 97 -16.95 5.91 2.35
C GLY A 97 -17.82 5.98 1.09
N SER A 98 -18.66 7.01 0.92
CA SER A 98 -19.42 7.24 -0.31
C SER A 98 -18.57 7.79 -1.48
N GLY A 99 -17.38 8.34 -1.18
CA GLY A 99 -16.49 8.99 -2.14
C GLY A 99 -16.94 10.38 -2.62
N SER A 100 -18.06 10.92 -2.13
CA SER A 100 -18.62 12.19 -2.62
C SER A 100 -18.24 13.43 -1.78
N THR A 101 -17.52 13.26 -0.67
CA THR A 101 -17.22 14.34 0.29
C THR A 101 -15.96 15.14 -0.07
N GLY A 102 -15.16 14.62 -1.01
CA GLY A 102 -13.84 15.16 -1.35
C GLY A 102 -12.74 14.79 -0.34
N HIS A 103 -13.08 14.06 0.73
CA HIS A 103 -12.08 13.54 1.66
C HIS A 103 -11.23 12.44 1.02
N ALA A 104 -9.98 12.34 1.45
CA ALA A 104 -9.18 11.12 1.38
C ALA A 104 -9.09 10.52 2.79
N GLU A 105 -9.05 9.19 2.88
CA GLU A 105 -8.51 8.51 4.07
C GLU A 105 -7.03 8.88 4.20
N THR A 106 -6.69 9.43 5.36
CA THR A 106 -5.45 10.17 5.57
C THR A 106 -4.83 9.77 6.90
N VAL A 107 -3.50 9.81 6.99
CA VAL A 107 -2.75 9.62 8.23
C VAL A 107 -1.94 10.88 8.53
N GLU A 108 -2.15 11.46 9.71
CA GLU A 108 -1.27 12.49 10.28
C GLU A 108 -0.15 11.81 11.08
N VAL A 109 1.08 11.91 10.57
CA VAL A 109 2.29 11.36 11.17
C VAL A 109 3.00 12.46 11.96
N THR A 110 3.13 12.31 13.27
CA THR A 110 4.01 13.13 14.11
C THR A 110 5.33 12.41 14.32
N TYR A 111 6.45 13.10 14.11
CA TYR A 111 7.79 12.49 14.16
C TYR A 111 8.83 13.43 14.77
N ASP A 112 9.94 12.84 15.22
CA ASP A 112 11.15 13.56 15.64
C ASP A 112 12.10 13.70 14.44
N PRO A 113 12.29 14.93 13.89
CA PRO A 113 13.13 15.14 12.71
C PRO A 113 14.62 14.90 12.97
N SER A 114 15.05 14.80 14.24
CA SER A 114 16.43 14.41 14.59
C SER A 114 16.69 12.92 14.45
N VAL A 115 15.62 12.10 14.37
CA VAL A 115 15.69 10.63 14.24
C VAL A 115 15.26 10.17 12.85
N VAL A 116 14.21 10.75 12.28
CA VAL A 116 13.70 10.42 10.94
C VAL A 116 13.32 11.69 10.19
N SER A 117 13.79 11.84 8.96
CA SER A 117 13.53 13.03 8.15
C SER A 117 12.21 12.94 7.37
N TYR A 118 11.69 14.09 6.92
CA TYR A 118 10.52 14.14 6.04
C TYR A 118 10.75 13.35 4.75
N GLY A 119 11.94 13.47 4.16
CA GLY A 119 12.33 12.72 2.98
C GLY A 119 12.36 11.21 3.20
N LYS A 120 12.78 10.73 4.39
CA LYS A 120 12.69 9.31 4.73
C LYS A 120 11.23 8.85 4.84
N LEU A 121 10.35 9.67 5.42
CA LEU A 121 8.91 9.35 5.46
C LEU A 121 8.30 9.29 4.06
N LEU A 122 8.67 10.20 3.16
CA LEU A 122 8.28 10.15 1.74
C LEU A 122 8.80 8.88 1.06
N GLN A 123 10.06 8.51 1.29
CA GLN A 123 10.63 7.28 0.73
C GLN A 123 9.82 6.05 1.15
N ILE A 124 9.47 5.95 2.44
CA ILE A 124 8.64 4.84 2.96
C ILE A 124 7.23 4.88 2.37
N TYR A 125 6.64 6.08 2.27
CA TYR A 125 5.32 6.29 1.69
C TYR A 125 5.22 5.76 0.24
N PHE A 126 6.18 6.12 -0.62
CA PHE A 126 6.21 5.70 -2.02
C PHE A 126 6.69 4.26 -2.22
N SER A 127 7.53 3.75 -1.33
CA SER A 127 8.12 2.41 -1.46
C SER A 127 7.21 1.31 -0.92
N VAL A 128 6.48 1.58 0.17
CA VAL A 128 5.84 0.53 0.99
C VAL A 128 4.37 0.79 1.30
N ALA A 129 3.98 2.04 1.55
CA ALA A 129 2.65 2.30 2.10
C ALA A 129 1.51 2.03 1.10
N HIS A 130 1.79 2.20 -0.20
CA HIS A 130 0.78 2.12 -1.27
C HIS A 130 1.45 2.05 -2.66
N ASN A 131 0.67 1.82 -3.71
CA ASN A 131 1.10 1.95 -5.10
C ASN A 131 0.77 3.37 -5.65
N PRO A 132 1.78 4.22 -5.90
CA PRO A 132 1.57 5.62 -6.30
C PRO A 132 1.10 5.81 -7.75
N THR A 133 0.92 4.73 -8.52
CA THR A 133 0.46 4.77 -9.92
C THR A 133 -1.04 4.51 -10.07
N GLN A 134 -1.72 4.13 -8.99
CA GLN A 134 -3.14 3.78 -9.02
C GLN A 134 -4.02 5.01 -8.73
N LEU A 135 -4.69 5.51 -9.78
CA LEU A 135 -5.52 6.72 -9.69
C LEU A 135 -6.89 6.42 -9.08
N ASN A 136 -7.16 6.96 -7.89
CA ASN A 136 -8.43 6.81 -7.15
C ASN A 136 -8.78 5.36 -6.80
N TYR A 137 -7.77 4.54 -6.54
CA TYR A 137 -7.91 3.24 -5.91
C TYR A 137 -6.57 2.81 -5.32
N GLN A 138 -6.59 1.87 -4.38
CA GLN A 138 -5.42 1.14 -3.90
C GLN A 138 -5.80 -0.32 -3.71
N GLY A 139 -5.16 -1.21 -4.46
CA GLY A 139 -5.44 -2.64 -4.36
C GLY A 139 -6.93 -2.93 -4.58
N PRO A 140 -7.66 -3.48 -3.60
CA PRO A 140 -9.09 -3.81 -3.74
C PRO A 140 -10.01 -2.60 -3.53
N ASP A 141 -9.50 -1.48 -3.04
CA ASP A 141 -10.30 -0.34 -2.56
C ASP A 141 -10.42 0.73 -3.63
N HIS A 142 -11.62 0.88 -4.18
CA HIS A 142 -11.92 1.81 -5.27
C HIS A 142 -12.71 3.03 -4.80
N GLY A 143 -12.22 4.21 -5.16
CA GLY A 143 -12.86 5.49 -4.83
C GLY A 143 -11.85 6.61 -4.60
N THR A 144 -12.31 7.85 -4.79
CA THR A 144 -11.50 9.06 -4.58
C THR A 144 -11.00 9.19 -3.14
N GLN A 145 -11.69 8.58 -2.18
CA GLN A 145 -11.27 8.52 -0.78
C GLN A 145 -9.99 7.69 -0.56
N TYR A 146 -9.63 6.81 -1.50
CA TYR A 146 -8.43 5.99 -1.45
C TYR A 146 -7.30 6.51 -2.34
N ARG A 147 -7.44 7.73 -2.89
CA ARG A 147 -6.42 8.31 -3.78
C ARG A 147 -5.08 8.51 -3.06
N SER A 148 -4.01 8.41 -3.84
CA SER A 148 -2.68 8.82 -3.40
C SER A 148 -2.58 10.36 -3.39
N THR A 149 -2.35 10.96 -2.23
CA THR A 149 -2.15 12.41 -2.09
C THR A 149 -1.32 12.77 -0.87
N ILE A 150 -0.54 13.84 -1.00
CA ILE A 150 0.23 14.46 0.08
C ILE A 150 -0.41 15.80 0.38
N PHE A 151 -0.72 16.06 1.66
CA PHE A 151 -1.21 17.34 2.14
C PHE A 151 -0.09 18.09 2.87
N PRO A 152 0.79 18.83 2.17
CA PRO A 152 1.93 19.50 2.80
C PRO A 152 1.48 20.57 3.80
N LEU A 153 2.18 20.63 4.94
CA LEU A 153 1.95 21.61 6.00
C LEU A 153 2.71 22.93 5.80
N SER A 154 3.59 22.98 4.80
CA SER A 154 4.36 24.16 4.40
C SER A 154 4.69 24.12 2.91
N ASP A 155 5.05 25.27 2.34
CA ASP A 155 5.50 25.35 0.94
C ASP A 155 6.76 24.50 0.71
N GLU A 156 7.66 24.42 1.70
CA GLU A 156 8.88 23.63 1.62
C GLU A 156 8.59 22.12 1.58
N GLN A 157 7.63 21.62 2.38
CA GLN A 157 7.17 20.23 2.26
C GLN A 157 6.58 19.95 0.88
N ALA A 158 5.86 20.92 0.31
CA ALA A 158 5.26 20.81 -1.01
C ALA A 158 6.33 20.75 -2.11
N ASP A 159 7.37 21.58 -2.01
CA ASP A 159 8.50 21.61 -2.94
C ASP A 159 9.31 20.31 -2.91
N ILE A 160 9.62 19.81 -1.72
CA ILE A 160 10.35 18.54 -1.54
C ILE A 160 9.53 17.36 -2.08
N ALA A 161 8.22 17.31 -1.79
CA ALA A 161 7.34 16.27 -2.31
C ALA A 161 7.28 16.31 -3.86
N ARG A 162 7.14 17.51 -4.46
CA ARG A 162 7.18 17.67 -5.93
C ARG A 162 8.50 17.20 -6.53
N ALA A 163 9.61 17.63 -5.94
CA ALA A 163 10.95 17.26 -6.41
C ALA A 163 11.15 15.75 -6.31
N TYR A 164 10.67 15.12 -5.24
CA TYR A 164 10.82 13.68 -5.08
C TYR A 164 9.94 12.87 -6.04
N ILE A 165 8.69 13.29 -6.30
CA ILE A 165 7.86 12.68 -7.34
C ILE A 165 8.58 12.75 -8.69
N ALA A 166 9.10 13.92 -9.07
CA ALA A 166 9.84 14.07 -10.32
C ALA A 166 11.09 13.18 -10.38
N GLN A 167 11.86 13.11 -9.29
CA GLN A 167 13.01 12.20 -9.18
C GLN A 167 12.59 10.74 -9.38
N LEU A 168 11.48 10.31 -8.79
CA LEU A 168 10.99 8.93 -8.89
C LEU A 168 10.49 8.60 -10.31
N ASP A 169 9.77 9.52 -10.96
CA ASP A 169 9.34 9.35 -12.35
C ASP A 169 10.55 9.17 -13.29
N GLU A 170 11.66 9.86 -13.06
CA GLU A 170 12.89 9.72 -13.85
C GLU A 170 13.56 8.34 -13.70
N THR A 171 13.32 7.62 -12.59
CA THR A 171 13.93 6.31 -12.37
C THR A 171 13.34 5.20 -13.23
N GLY A 172 12.07 5.33 -13.64
CA GLY A 172 11.33 4.26 -14.32
C GLY A 172 11.11 2.99 -13.49
N LEU A 173 11.23 3.07 -12.15
CA LEU A 173 11.07 1.91 -11.26
C LEU A 173 9.60 1.49 -11.05
N PHE A 174 8.66 2.42 -11.25
CA PHE A 174 7.23 2.13 -11.17
C PHE A 174 6.66 1.69 -12.52
N GLU A 175 5.64 0.83 -12.50
CA GLU A 175 5.00 0.28 -13.72
C GLU A 175 4.29 1.34 -14.58
N GLY A 176 4.06 2.54 -14.02
CA GLY A 176 3.42 3.66 -14.69
C GLY A 176 3.80 5.00 -14.05
N PRO A 177 3.29 6.13 -14.59
CA PRO A 177 3.55 7.44 -14.02
C PRO A 177 2.98 7.55 -12.61
N ILE A 178 3.68 8.28 -11.74
CA ILE A 178 3.16 8.59 -10.41
C ILE A 178 1.97 9.54 -10.55
N VAL A 179 0.82 9.15 -9.97
CA VAL A 179 -0.42 9.93 -9.98
C VAL A 179 -0.71 10.60 -8.64
N THR A 180 0.22 10.50 -7.68
CA THR A 180 0.14 11.17 -6.38
C THR A 180 -0.03 12.66 -6.55
N THR A 181 -1.10 13.21 -5.98
CA THR A 181 -1.35 14.66 -5.99
C THR A 181 -0.69 15.34 -4.79
N ILE A 182 -0.45 16.65 -4.92
CA ILE A 182 -0.05 17.51 -3.81
C ILE A 182 -1.18 18.52 -3.61
N GLU A 183 -2.00 18.29 -2.59
CA GLU A 183 -3.23 19.05 -2.34
C GLU A 183 -3.04 20.05 -1.20
N PRO A 184 -3.58 21.28 -1.28
CA PRO A 184 -3.49 22.24 -0.18
C PRO A 184 -4.04 21.66 1.13
N PHE A 185 -3.25 21.72 2.21
CA PHE A 185 -3.72 21.32 3.53
C PHE A 185 -4.75 22.33 4.07
N LYS A 186 -5.99 21.89 4.23
CA LYS A 186 -7.07 22.70 4.83
C LYS A 186 -7.20 22.41 6.33
N ALA A 187 -7.38 21.14 6.66
CA ALA A 187 -7.53 20.61 8.01
C ALA A 187 -7.40 19.08 7.96
N PHE A 188 -7.12 18.50 9.12
CA PHE A 188 -7.17 17.06 9.38
C PHE A 188 -8.26 16.78 10.42
N TYR A 189 -9.12 15.81 10.13
CA TYR A 189 -10.19 15.38 11.03
C TYR A 189 -9.91 13.94 11.47
N PRO A 190 -9.58 13.69 12.75
CA PRO A 190 -9.33 12.34 13.23
C PRO A 190 -10.55 11.45 12.99
N ALA A 191 -10.30 10.23 12.49
CA ALA A 191 -11.33 9.21 12.33
C ALA A 191 -11.77 8.70 13.71
N GLU A 192 -12.92 8.05 13.72
CA GLU A 192 -13.52 7.45 14.90
C GLU A 192 -12.53 6.50 15.60
N GLN A 193 -12.64 6.42 16.93
CA GLN A 193 -11.69 5.66 17.77
C GLN A 193 -11.51 4.21 17.33
N TYR A 194 -12.54 3.58 16.78
CA TYR A 194 -12.49 2.18 16.34
C TYR A 194 -11.64 1.97 15.07
N HIS A 195 -11.26 3.04 14.36
CA HIS A 195 -10.31 2.96 13.24
C HIS A 195 -8.85 3.15 13.66
N GLN A 196 -8.59 3.65 14.86
CA GLN A 196 -7.24 3.87 15.34
C GLN A 196 -6.61 2.53 15.75
N ASP A 197 -5.34 2.35 15.39
CA ASP A 197 -4.55 1.15 15.72
C ASP A 197 -5.15 -0.15 15.14
N PHE A 198 -6.03 -0.06 14.13
CA PHE A 198 -6.87 -1.18 13.69
C PHE A 198 -6.05 -2.38 13.21
N LEU A 199 -5.00 -2.16 12.41
CA LEU A 199 -4.09 -3.22 11.96
C LEU A 199 -3.48 -3.95 13.15
N THR A 200 -2.93 -3.22 14.11
CA THR A 200 -2.25 -3.78 15.27
C THR A 200 -3.20 -4.54 16.19
N LEU A 201 -4.42 -4.03 16.36
CA LEU A 201 -5.44 -4.65 17.22
C LEU A 201 -6.14 -5.84 16.55
N ASN A 202 -6.11 -5.93 15.22
CA ASN A 202 -6.84 -6.95 14.45
C ASN A 202 -5.95 -7.64 13.39
N PRO A 203 -4.77 -8.18 13.73
CA PRO A 203 -3.81 -8.69 12.74
C PRO A 203 -4.32 -9.93 11.98
N THR A 204 -5.29 -10.66 12.54
CA THR A 204 -5.90 -11.83 11.89
C THR A 204 -7.15 -11.49 11.07
N TRP A 205 -7.57 -10.21 11.04
CA TRP A 205 -8.69 -9.80 10.22
C TRP A 205 -8.33 -10.03 8.74
N PRO A 206 -9.16 -10.71 7.93
CA PRO A 206 -8.74 -11.18 6.60
C PRO A 206 -8.19 -10.08 5.70
N TYR A 207 -8.83 -8.89 5.73
CA TYR A 207 -8.36 -7.74 4.97
C TYR A 207 -6.95 -7.31 5.42
N ILE A 208 -6.72 -7.16 6.73
CA ILE A 208 -5.41 -6.80 7.30
C ILE A 208 -4.34 -7.85 6.94
N ALA A 209 -4.68 -9.13 7.13
CA ALA A 209 -3.74 -10.22 6.90
C ALA A 209 -3.28 -10.31 5.43
N PHE A 210 -4.18 -9.99 4.48
CA PHE A 210 -3.91 -10.12 3.06
C PHE A 210 -3.35 -8.84 2.43
N HIS A 211 -3.81 -7.65 2.84
CA HIS A 211 -3.46 -6.39 2.20
C HIS A 211 -2.43 -5.56 2.98
N ASP A 212 -2.44 -5.59 4.32
CA ASP A 212 -1.66 -4.64 5.13
C ASP A 212 -0.46 -5.26 5.85
N LEU A 213 -0.55 -6.49 6.37
CA LEU A 213 0.61 -7.18 6.95
C LEU A 213 1.79 -7.35 5.98
N PRO A 214 1.58 -7.61 4.67
CA PRO A 214 2.68 -7.59 3.71
C PRO A 214 3.45 -6.27 3.66
N LYS A 215 2.77 -5.13 3.88
CA LYS A 215 3.41 -3.80 3.96
C LYS A 215 4.34 -3.69 5.16
N ILE A 216 3.95 -4.24 6.32
CA ILE A 216 4.81 -4.26 7.51
C ILE A 216 6.05 -5.14 7.29
N ALA A 217 5.87 -6.30 6.67
CA ALA A 217 6.99 -7.18 6.31
C ALA A 217 7.94 -6.50 5.31
N ALA A 218 7.39 -5.79 4.32
CA ALA A 218 8.15 -5.03 3.35
C ALA A 218 8.92 -3.86 3.98
N LEU A 219 8.30 -3.12 4.92
CA LEU A 219 8.96 -2.06 5.67
C LEU A 219 10.18 -2.61 6.42
N LYS A 220 10.01 -3.74 7.13
CA LYS A 220 11.10 -4.40 7.85
C LYS A 220 12.22 -4.86 6.92
N ALA A 221 11.89 -5.34 5.73
CA ALA A 221 12.86 -5.85 4.76
C ALA A 221 13.64 -4.73 4.05
N LEU A 222 12.96 -3.66 3.60
CA LEU A 222 13.56 -2.58 2.81
C LEU A 222 14.15 -1.46 3.66
N PHE A 223 13.65 -1.26 4.88
CA PHE A 223 14.07 -0.18 5.78
C PHE A 223 14.40 -0.69 7.19
N PRO A 224 15.29 -1.69 7.35
CA PRO A 224 15.58 -2.27 8.65
C PRO A 224 16.09 -1.25 9.68
N ASP A 225 16.86 -0.24 9.22
CA ASP A 225 17.39 0.82 10.10
C ASP A 225 16.33 1.83 10.56
N ALA A 226 15.21 1.93 9.84
CA ALA A 226 14.09 2.81 10.19
C ALA A 226 12.90 2.04 10.77
N TYR A 227 13.00 0.71 10.92
CA TYR A 227 11.93 -0.13 11.43
C TYR A 227 12.06 -0.37 12.94
N ARG A 228 10.92 -0.52 13.62
CA ARG A 228 10.83 -1.05 14.99
C ARG A 228 9.75 -2.13 15.09
N ASP A 229 10.01 -3.15 15.89
CA ASP A 229 9.05 -4.25 16.10
C ASP A 229 7.80 -3.79 16.87
N ASP A 230 7.97 -2.91 17.87
CA ASP A 230 6.85 -2.40 18.66
C ASP A 230 6.24 -1.13 18.02
N PRO A 231 4.97 -1.14 17.59
CA PRO A 231 4.33 0.03 16.99
C PRO A 231 4.03 1.12 18.03
N VAL A 232 4.10 2.39 17.61
CA VAL A 232 3.61 3.50 18.46
C VAL A 232 2.09 3.62 18.32
N LEU A 233 1.38 3.25 19.37
CA LEU A 233 -0.09 3.29 19.38
C LEU A 233 -0.62 4.69 19.66
N VAL A 234 -1.71 5.04 19.00
CA VAL A 234 -2.45 6.28 19.27
C VAL A 234 -3.12 6.20 20.64
N GLY A 235 -3.65 5.03 21.00
CA GLY A 235 -4.46 4.85 22.20
C GLY A 235 -5.81 5.57 22.07
N THR A 236 -6.32 6.11 23.18
CA THR A 236 -7.57 6.90 23.16
C THR A 236 -7.28 8.33 22.70
N LEU A 237 -8.05 8.81 21.71
CA LEU A 237 -8.05 10.18 21.22
C LEU A 237 -8.87 11.13 22.13
#